data_AF-A0A933M265-F1
#
_entry.id   AF-A0A933M265-F1
#
_cell.length_a   1.000
_cell.length_b   1.000
_cell.length_c   1.000
_cell.angle_alpha   90.00
_cell.angle_beta   90.00
_cell.angle_gamma   90.00
#
_symmetry.space_group_name_H-M   'P 1'
#
loop_
_entity.id
_entity.type
_entity.pdbx_description
1 polymer ?
#
loop_
_entity_poly.entity_id
_entity_poly.type
_entity_poly.pdbx_seq_one_letter_code
_entity_poly.pdbx_strand_id
1 'polypeptide(L)'
;MISSTTYRVTFNTDTGTDSAPQIILGTVTYEASVHAVTGSTAAPLWMNNATRDSAIKIDISNNSPAGFNILEVTTVSFKIMNSDLSGPLTTGEAKNLFNAIMLVRDSTSTGTYGRYESGIDKSTIAYVPMADISLDAVGLSTLTVLSPDLLSASIPAASTRTFYVVFEATQNASAWTPNVFRIRFDPVNVFVRDGPSDLVQDFTPSNQVDTSSITMIAPAQPPAGTTWPYVPAAATEIQSPVDYYTNTGETSVSSAVYVGTTDGYLRGIKKDGTLKWEYATSPLSSIRTSPNMRVEGTGVYIYFANDNGDVYKVQDNNASAGFIWKQPLGVVIKSSIVDIDTDPKFYFGANDNKVRCLNKSDGTLCSGWNFASAITSPVSGVLSIDNRPSVNTGWVGTEDGGAQPWSMVELNLSDGTSDTSYQTGAAIKSSPFLDAKIADANNVLYFTSTDGKLYARVSSNLSTLPPGLPDGWPAGDYPSGGGAAIYTSPFVTWDSPKYIFYGNDDGYLHKVSTYGVSAAGWPFQAGGAIRSSPVWVPHSAVDQGGPDYVYFGCDDGYIYAVNVNTKVLRTGWPVATGGPVKADPVIDPDNKTLVVGSTDGKTYVLYIGGP
;
A
#
# COMPACT_ATOMS: atom_id res chain seq x y z
N MET A 1 37.43 -24.03 24.50
CA MET A 1 36.87 -23.74 23.15
C MET A 1 37.30 -24.83 22.18
N ILE A 2 36.37 -25.73 21.83
CA ILE A 2 36.04 -26.30 20.49
C ILE A 2 34.51 -26.59 20.56
N SER A 3 33.82 -26.49 19.43
CA SER A 3 32.36 -26.55 19.22
C SER A 3 31.62 -27.82 19.71
N SER A 4 30.34 -27.63 20.09
CA SER A 4 29.22 -28.60 20.14
C SER A 4 29.07 -29.63 21.29
N THR A 5 28.72 -29.20 22.52
CA THR A 5 27.95 -30.07 23.45
C THR A 5 27.37 -29.34 24.67
N THR A 6 26.19 -29.79 25.13
CA THR A 6 25.60 -29.47 26.44
C THR A 6 26.29 -30.25 27.55
N TYR A 7 26.68 -29.59 28.65
CA TYR A 7 27.27 -30.25 29.83
C TYR A 7 26.22 -30.43 30.93
N ARG A 8 25.98 -31.67 31.39
CA ARG A 8 25.34 -31.93 32.70
C ARG A 8 26.44 -32.19 33.72
N VAL A 9 26.62 -31.28 34.66
CA VAL A 9 27.57 -31.47 35.77
C VAL A 9 26.80 -32.03 36.98
N THR A 10 27.16 -33.23 37.44
CA THR A 10 26.62 -33.84 38.66
C THR A 10 27.79 -34.08 39.62
N PHE A 11 27.75 -33.47 40.80
CA PHE A 11 28.74 -33.69 41.85
C PHE A 11 28.30 -34.84 42.75
N ASN A 12 29.10 -35.90 42.83
CA ASN A 12 29.00 -36.88 43.93
C ASN A 12 30.08 -36.53 44.95
N THR A 13 29.67 -36.20 46.18
CA THR A 13 30.61 -36.15 47.31
C THR A 13 30.69 -37.54 47.94
N ASP A 14 31.87 -38.14 47.93
CA ASP A 14 32.19 -39.31 48.75
C ASP A 14 32.31 -38.87 50.23
N THR A 15 31.91 -39.74 51.16
CA THR A 15 32.10 -39.59 52.62
C THR A 15 33.45 -40.16 53.12
N GLY A 16 34.37 -40.52 52.23
CA GLY A 16 35.72 -41.00 52.54
C GLY A 16 36.72 -39.88 52.93
N THR A 17 37.71 -40.23 53.76
CA THR A 17 38.62 -39.30 54.48
C THR A 17 39.84 -38.79 53.70
N ASP A 18 39.88 -38.86 52.37
CA ASP A 18 41.01 -38.37 51.56
C ASP A 18 40.72 -37.04 50.84
N SER A 19 41.77 -36.22 50.73
CA SER A 19 41.78 -34.87 50.15
C SER A 19 41.24 -34.84 48.71
N ALA A 20 40.13 -34.15 48.48
CA ALA A 20 39.59 -33.92 47.14
C ALA A 20 40.51 -33.00 46.29
N PRO A 21 40.79 -33.35 45.02
CA PRO A 21 41.62 -32.53 44.14
C PRO A 21 40.96 -31.20 43.79
N GLN A 22 41.78 -30.17 43.61
CA GLN A 22 41.34 -28.80 43.33
C GLN A 22 40.66 -28.68 41.95
N ILE A 23 39.48 -28.05 41.91
CA ILE A 23 38.81 -27.61 40.67
C ILE A 23 39.08 -26.12 40.49
N ILE A 24 39.81 -25.75 39.42
CA ILE A 24 39.90 -24.36 38.96
C ILE A 24 39.85 -24.31 37.43
N LEU A 25 38.69 -23.91 36.91
CA LEU A 25 38.44 -23.16 35.67
C LEU A 25 37.14 -22.37 35.92
N GLY A 26 37.00 -21.08 35.59
CA GLY A 26 37.93 -20.11 35.00
C GLY A 26 37.16 -18.94 34.34
N THR A 27 36.13 -19.27 33.56
CA THR A 27 34.92 -18.48 33.22
C THR A 27 33.84 -19.45 32.68
N VAL A 28 32.58 -19.26 33.07
CA VAL A 28 31.38 -19.74 32.36
C VAL A 28 30.59 -18.49 31.99
N THR A 29 30.35 -18.25 30.70
CA THR A 29 29.31 -17.28 30.32
C THR A 29 28.86 -17.54 28.88
N TYR A 30 27.67 -18.11 28.74
CA TYR A 30 26.72 -17.53 27.80
C TYR A 30 25.44 -17.23 28.57
N GLU A 31 25.33 -15.99 29.02
CA GLU A 31 24.03 -15.40 29.31
C GLU A 31 24.12 -13.96 28.83
N ALA A 32 23.35 -13.63 27.81
CA ALA A 32 22.97 -12.26 27.52
C ALA A 32 21.58 -12.30 26.90
N SER A 33 20.58 -12.44 27.78
CA SER A 33 19.14 -12.61 27.52
C SER A 33 18.80 -13.84 26.68
N VAL A 34 18.11 -14.80 27.33
CA VAL A 34 17.45 -15.96 26.71
C VAL A 34 16.84 -15.59 25.36
N HIS A 35 16.85 -16.51 24.38
CA HIS A 35 16.09 -16.34 23.13
C HIS A 35 14.68 -15.83 23.44
N ALA A 36 14.10 -15.05 22.52
CA ALA A 36 12.79 -14.47 22.76
C ALA A 36 11.82 -14.90 21.66
N VAL A 37 10.57 -15.17 22.06
CA VAL A 37 9.46 -15.35 21.13
C VAL A 37 8.39 -14.34 21.51
N THR A 38 8.14 -13.41 20.60
CA THR A 38 7.09 -12.40 20.75
C THR A 38 5.94 -12.72 19.81
N GLY A 39 4.73 -12.81 20.34
CA GLY A 39 3.50 -12.85 19.57
C GLY A 39 2.88 -11.45 19.48
N SER A 40 2.33 -11.11 18.32
CA SER A 40 1.50 -9.92 18.13
C SER A 40 0.39 -10.20 17.13
N THR A 41 -0.69 -9.41 17.19
CA THR A 41 -1.77 -9.55 16.22
C THR A 41 -1.31 -9.07 14.84
N ALA A 42 -1.57 -9.87 13.82
CA ALA A 42 -1.52 -9.47 12.42
C ALA A 42 -2.90 -9.57 11.77
N ALA A 43 -3.94 -9.81 12.58
CA ALA A 43 -5.28 -10.10 12.13
C ALA A 43 -5.88 -8.94 11.35
N PRO A 44 -6.36 -9.18 10.12
CA PRO A 44 -7.15 -8.20 9.42
C PRO A 44 -8.53 -8.11 10.07
N LEU A 45 -9.22 -6.99 9.84
CA LEU A 45 -10.63 -6.87 10.22
C LEU A 45 -11.53 -7.81 9.39
N TRP A 46 -11.10 -8.12 8.16
CA TRP A 46 -11.82 -8.91 7.18
C TRP A 46 -10.88 -9.89 6.49
N MET A 47 -11.41 -11.04 6.08
CA MET A 47 -10.70 -11.97 5.20
C MET A 47 -11.64 -12.36 4.06
N ASN A 48 -11.15 -12.30 2.83
CA ASN A 48 -11.97 -12.65 1.68
C ASN A 48 -12.03 -14.16 1.46
N ASN A 49 -13.12 -14.64 0.86
CA ASN A 49 -13.20 -16.02 0.38
C ASN A 49 -12.07 -16.30 -0.62
N ALA A 50 -11.54 -17.53 -0.60
CA ALA A 50 -10.46 -17.98 -1.48
C ALA A 50 -9.18 -17.13 -1.47
N THR A 51 -8.90 -16.41 -0.38
CA THR A 51 -7.64 -15.68 -0.19
C THR A 51 -6.85 -16.21 1.00
N ARG A 52 -5.61 -15.72 1.14
CA ARG A 52 -4.74 -16.01 2.28
C ARG A 52 -4.51 -14.73 3.07
N ASP A 53 -4.63 -14.79 4.38
CA ASP A 53 -4.26 -13.69 5.26
C ASP A 53 -3.69 -14.19 6.60
N SER A 54 -2.87 -13.36 7.24
CA SER A 54 -2.25 -13.68 8.53
C SER A 54 -3.14 -13.28 9.69
N ALA A 55 -3.11 -14.04 10.78
CA ALA A 55 -3.78 -13.65 12.03
C ALA A 55 -2.80 -13.25 13.13
N ILE A 56 -1.63 -13.90 13.16
CA ILE A 56 -0.61 -13.73 14.19
C ILE A 56 0.73 -13.50 13.51
N LYS A 57 1.46 -12.49 14.00
CA LYS A 57 2.88 -12.29 13.73
C LYS A 57 3.70 -12.83 14.90
N ILE A 58 4.73 -13.61 14.59
CA ILE A 58 5.64 -14.23 15.55
C ILE A 58 7.06 -13.76 15.23
N ASP A 59 7.67 -13.02 16.14
CA ASP A 59 9.07 -12.63 16.06
C ASP A 59 9.89 -13.55 16.96
N ILE A 60 10.83 -14.30 16.36
CA ILE A 60 11.74 -15.21 17.07
C ILE A 60 13.15 -14.61 17.02
N SER A 61 13.70 -14.26 18.18
CA SER A 61 15.03 -13.67 18.32
C SER A 61 16.04 -14.70 18.79
N ASN A 62 17.01 -15.00 17.93
CA ASN A 62 18.20 -15.73 18.31
C ASN A 62 19.23 -14.76 18.87
N ASN A 63 19.21 -14.62 20.20
CA ASN A 63 20.11 -13.73 20.92
C ASN A 63 21.56 -14.25 21.02
N SER A 64 21.88 -15.45 20.53
CA SER A 64 23.26 -15.95 20.50
C SER A 64 24.20 -14.98 19.79
N PRO A 65 25.49 -14.88 20.17
CA PRO A 65 26.41 -13.94 19.56
C PRO A 65 26.61 -14.26 18.08
N ALA A 66 26.91 -13.25 17.26
CA ALA A 66 27.14 -13.46 15.83
C ALA A 66 28.19 -14.56 15.58
N GLY A 67 27.89 -15.49 14.66
CA GLY A 67 28.73 -16.64 14.34
C GLY A 67 28.49 -17.90 15.19
N PHE A 68 27.55 -17.86 16.14
CA PHE A 68 27.11 -19.04 16.90
C PHE A 68 26.00 -19.79 16.15
N ASN A 69 25.50 -20.85 16.80
CA ASN A 69 24.51 -21.75 16.24
C ASN A 69 23.22 -21.03 15.83
N ILE A 70 22.62 -21.54 14.76
CA ILE A 70 21.28 -21.15 14.33
C ILE A 70 20.23 -21.79 15.23
N LEU A 71 19.08 -21.13 15.36
CA LEU A 71 17.87 -21.78 15.86
C LEU A 71 17.00 -22.21 14.70
N GLU A 72 16.16 -23.20 14.95
CA GLU A 72 15.17 -23.70 13.99
C GLU A 72 13.82 -23.77 14.68
N VAL A 73 12.78 -23.19 14.05
CA VAL A 73 11.40 -23.34 14.54
C VAL A 73 10.87 -24.72 14.17
N THR A 74 10.27 -25.41 15.14
CA THR A 74 9.81 -26.80 14.99
C THR A 74 8.30 -26.92 15.08
N THR A 75 7.67 -26.26 16.04
CA THR A 75 6.21 -26.26 16.18
C THR A 75 5.68 -24.93 16.65
N VAL A 76 4.48 -24.57 16.19
CA VAL A 76 3.72 -23.40 16.62
C VAL A 76 2.28 -23.85 16.87
N SER A 77 1.77 -23.62 18.08
CA SER A 77 0.38 -23.95 18.41
C SER A 77 -0.46 -22.72 18.79
N PHE A 78 -1.74 -22.74 18.44
CA PHE A 78 -2.69 -21.66 18.65
C PHE A 78 -4.11 -22.22 18.77
N LYS A 79 -5.09 -21.39 19.14
CA LYS A 79 -6.52 -21.76 19.18
C LYS A 79 -7.32 -20.89 18.22
N ILE A 80 -8.26 -21.50 17.51
CA ILE A 80 -9.27 -20.79 16.71
C ILE A 80 -10.50 -20.66 17.58
N MET A 81 -10.88 -19.43 17.90
CA MET A 81 -11.89 -19.09 18.91
C MET A 81 -13.14 -18.51 18.27
N ASN A 82 -14.27 -18.66 18.97
CA ASN A 82 -15.46 -17.85 18.72
C ASN A 82 -15.12 -16.35 18.82
N SER A 83 -15.90 -15.51 18.15
CA SER A 83 -15.70 -14.05 18.11
C SER A 83 -15.78 -13.38 19.49
N ASP A 84 -16.48 -13.99 20.45
CA ASP A 84 -16.59 -13.54 21.84
C ASP A 84 -15.56 -14.18 22.79
N LEU A 85 -14.67 -15.04 22.27
CA LEU A 85 -13.69 -15.84 23.02
C LEU A 85 -14.29 -16.82 24.04
N SER A 86 -15.59 -17.13 23.97
CA SER A 86 -16.29 -18.04 24.90
C SER A 86 -15.77 -19.48 24.84
N GLY A 87 -15.23 -19.89 23.70
CA GLY A 87 -14.69 -21.23 23.46
C GLY A 87 -14.02 -21.34 22.08
N PRO A 88 -13.31 -22.45 21.83
CA PRO A 88 -12.77 -22.74 20.51
C PRO A 88 -13.87 -23.10 19.51
N LEU A 89 -13.60 -22.90 18.22
CA LEU A 89 -14.37 -23.52 17.16
C LEU A 89 -14.22 -25.05 17.23
N THR A 90 -15.17 -25.78 16.65
CA THR A 90 -15.02 -27.20 16.36
C THR A 90 -14.13 -27.43 15.14
N THR A 91 -13.56 -28.62 15.01
CA THR A 91 -12.82 -29.03 13.79
C THR A 91 -13.67 -28.87 12.52
N GLY A 92 -14.98 -29.18 12.60
CA GLY A 92 -15.89 -29.02 11.46
C GLY A 92 -16.07 -27.56 11.05
N GLU A 93 -16.28 -26.67 12.02
CA GLU A 93 -16.39 -25.23 11.77
C GLU A 93 -15.09 -24.66 11.19
N ALA A 94 -13.92 -25.07 11.71
CA ALA A 94 -12.64 -24.65 11.16
C ALA A 94 -12.45 -25.11 9.69
N LYS A 95 -12.84 -26.36 9.36
CA LYS A 95 -12.79 -26.87 7.98
C LYS A 95 -13.78 -26.20 7.02
N ASN A 96 -14.91 -25.70 7.53
CA ASN A 96 -15.83 -24.89 6.74
C ASN A 96 -15.20 -23.56 6.31
N LEU A 97 -14.36 -22.97 7.18
CA LEU A 97 -13.73 -21.68 6.95
C LEU A 97 -12.41 -21.78 6.18
N PHE A 98 -11.61 -22.82 6.38
CA PHE A 98 -10.23 -22.88 5.86
C PHE A 98 -9.90 -24.11 5.02
N ASN A 99 -9.31 -23.86 3.84
CA ASN A 99 -8.67 -24.85 2.99
C ASN A 99 -7.30 -25.30 3.53
N ALA A 100 -6.60 -24.42 4.25
CA ALA A 100 -5.32 -24.74 4.87
C ALA A 100 -4.99 -23.75 5.99
N ILE A 101 -4.10 -24.17 6.88
CA ILE A 101 -3.43 -23.31 7.87
C ILE A 101 -1.92 -23.49 7.70
N MET A 102 -1.18 -22.38 7.71
CA MET A 102 0.21 -22.33 7.26
C MET A 102 1.05 -21.54 8.26
N LEU A 103 2.32 -21.94 8.41
CA LEU A 103 3.35 -21.09 9.01
C LEU A 103 4.19 -20.54 7.86
N VAL A 104 4.18 -19.23 7.68
CA VAL A 104 4.84 -18.55 6.55
C VAL A 104 5.90 -17.62 7.09
N ARG A 105 7.10 -17.66 6.50
CA ARG A 105 8.16 -16.73 6.84
C ARG A 105 8.02 -15.44 6.02
N ASP A 106 8.24 -14.31 6.71
CA ASP A 106 8.37 -12.98 6.11
C ASP A 106 9.55 -12.93 5.12
N SER A 107 9.29 -12.36 3.95
CA SER A 107 10.29 -12.13 2.92
C SER A 107 11.34 -11.11 3.40
N THR A 108 12.61 -11.38 3.11
CA THR A 108 13.72 -10.48 3.50
C THR A 108 14.32 -9.72 2.32
N SER A 109 13.78 -9.92 1.12
CA SER A 109 14.31 -9.36 -0.13
C SER A 109 13.37 -8.38 -0.83
N THR A 110 12.07 -8.54 -0.62
CA THR A 110 10.98 -7.80 -1.28
C THR A 110 9.82 -7.67 -0.31
N GLY A 111 8.98 -6.64 -0.48
CA GLY A 111 7.81 -6.43 0.37
C GLY A 111 8.05 -5.54 1.59
N THR A 112 6.99 -5.35 2.38
CA THR A 112 7.00 -4.52 3.58
C THR A 112 7.37 -5.36 4.79
N TYR A 113 8.61 -5.18 5.28
CA TYR A 113 9.10 -5.92 6.45
C TYR A 113 8.13 -5.86 7.64
N GLY A 114 7.89 -7.01 8.27
CA GLY A 114 7.03 -7.10 9.44
C GLY A 114 5.54 -7.09 9.11
N ARG A 115 5.16 -7.17 7.84
CA ARG A 115 3.77 -7.34 7.42
C ARG A 115 3.61 -8.45 6.39
N TYR A 116 2.59 -9.29 6.60
CA TYR A 116 2.25 -10.36 5.67
C TYR A 116 1.65 -9.82 4.38
N GLU A 117 2.20 -10.25 3.25
CA GLU A 117 1.80 -9.90 1.89
C GLU A 117 1.67 -11.19 1.07
N SER A 118 0.46 -11.73 0.87
CA SER A 118 0.25 -13.06 0.27
C SER A 118 0.81 -13.24 -1.15
N GLY A 119 1.00 -12.15 -1.88
CA GLY A 119 1.63 -12.11 -3.20
C GLY A 119 3.16 -12.18 -3.16
N ILE A 120 3.78 -11.88 -2.00
CA ILE A 120 5.22 -11.72 -1.79
C ILE A 120 5.75 -12.81 -0.84
N ASP A 121 5.12 -13.00 0.32
CA ASP A 121 5.50 -13.96 1.35
C ASP A 121 5.06 -15.38 1.01
N LYS A 122 5.87 -16.04 0.19
CA LYS A 122 5.57 -17.40 -0.33
C LYS A 122 6.30 -18.51 0.42
N SER A 123 7.18 -18.19 1.37
CA SER A 123 8.02 -19.16 2.08
C SER A 123 7.25 -19.88 3.18
N THR A 124 6.39 -20.84 2.80
CA THR A 124 5.67 -21.72 3.74
C THR A 124 6.60 -22.78 4.33
N ILE A 125 6.70 -22.83 5.66
CA ILE A 125 7.55 -23.79 6.40
C ILE A 125 6.75 -24.87 7.14
N ALA A 126 5.47 -24.64 7.39
CA ALA A 126 4.52 -25.66 7.82
C ALA A 126 3.20 -25.46 7.07
N TYR A 127 2.55 -26.56 6.70
CA TYR A 127 1.32 -26.56 5.92
C TYR A 127 0.40 -27.68 6.42
N VAL A 128 -0.81 -27.31 6.86
CA VAL A 128 -1.85 -28.24 7.27
C VAL A 128 -3.03 -28.07 6.30
N PRO A 129 -3.27 -29.03 5.38
CA PRO A 129 -4.42 -28.97 4.47
C PRO A 129 -5.73 -29.21 5.23
N MET A 130 -6.86 -28.83 4.62
CA MET A 130 -8.20 -29.00 5.19
C MET A 130 -8.46 -30.39 5.76
N ALA A 131 -8.00 -31.45 5.07
CA ALA A 131 -8.19 -32.83 5.49
C ALA A 131 -7.60 -33.09 6.90
N ASP A 132 -6.50 -32.40 7.23
CA ASP A 132 -5.70 -32.62 8.43
C ASP A 132 -5.93 -31.55 9.50
N ILE A 133 -6.72 -30.51 9.22
CA ILE A 133 -7.13 -29.54 10.24
C ILE A 133 -7.84 -30.30 11.36
N SER A 134 -7.30 -30.21 12.57
CA SER A 134 -7.86 -30.83 13.78
C SER A 134 -7.62 -29.91 14.97
N LEU A 135 -8.66 -29.74 15.78
CA LEU A 135 -8.62 -29.05 17.07
C LEU A 135 -8.78 -30.09 18.17
N ASP A 136 -7.88 -30.07 19.16
CA ASP A 136 -7.92 -31.03 20.27
C ASP A 136 -9.04 -30.73 21.29
N ALA A 137 -9.09 -31.51 22.38
CA ALA A 137 -10.12 -31.35 23.43
C ALA A 137 -10.11 -29.98 24.13
N VAL A 138 -9.03 -29.22 24.02
CA VAL A 138 -8.90 -27.85 24.56
C VAL A 138 -8.85 -26.78 23.45
N GLY A 139 -9.14 -27.16 22.20
CA GLY A 139 -9.21 -26.29 21.02
C GLY A 139 -7.88 -25.93 20.38
N LEU A 140 -6.79 -26.64 20.71
CA LEU A 140 -5.46 -26.36 20.21
C LEU A 140 -5.28 -26.94 18.79
N SER A 141 -4.74 -26.11 17.91
CA SER A 141 -4.20 -26.48 16.60
C SER A 141 -2.67 -26.38 16.64
N THR A 142 -1.97 -27.28 15.97
CA THR A 142 -0.49 -27.29 15.94
C THR A 142 0.01 -27.36 14.51
N LEU A 143 0.91 -26.44 14.17
CA LEU A 143 1.69 -26.45 12.94
C LEU A 143 3.05 -27.08 13.23
N THR A 144 3.36 -28.18 12.55
CA THR A 144 4.66 -28.86 12.66
C THR A 144 5.51 -28.60 11.42
N VAL A 145 6.73 -28.13 11.64
CA VAL A 145 7.74 -27.92 10.59
C VAL A 145 8.42 -29.26 10.31
N LEU A 146 8.09 -29.87 9.17
CA LEU A 146 8.60 -31.21 8.81
C LEU A 146 10.09 -31.21 8.42
N SER A 147 10.66 -30.05 8.11
CA SER A 147 12.06 -29.91 7.73
C SER A 147 12.66 -28.66 8.39
N PRO A 148 12.95 -28.70 9.70
CA PRO A 148 13.40 -27.53 10.45
C PRO A 148 14.79 -27.05 10.03
N ASP A 149 15.61 -27.94 9.44
CA ASP A 149 16.97 -27.64 8.95
C ASP A 149 16.99 -26.73 7.72
N LEU A 150 15.82 -26.46 7.11
CA LEU A 150 15.75 -25.57 5.95
C LEU A 150 16.05 -24.12 6.36
N LEU A 151 16.78 -23.42 5.47
CA LEU A 151 17.10 -22.01 5.69
C LEU A 151 15.87 -21.14 5.96
N SER A 152 14.71 -21.50 5.41
CA SER A 152 13.43 -20.82 5.62
C SER A 152 12.92 -20.92 7.07
N ALA A 153 13.21 -22.01 7.79
CA ALA A 153 12.85 -22.20 9.19
C ALA A 153 13.96 -21.77 10.17
N SER A 154 15.16 -21.46 9.66
CA SER A 154 16.31 -21.06 10.47
C SER A 154 16.30 -19.57 10.89
N ILE A 155 16.76 -19.32 12.11
CA ILE A 155 17.00 -18.00 12.71
C ILE A 155 18.50 -17.87 13.01
N PRO A 156 19.26 -17.12 12.19
CA PRO A 156 20.68 -16.91 12.40
C PRO A 156 20.98 -16.28 13.77
N ALA A 157 22.15 -16.59 14.35
CA ALA A 157 22.61 -15.94 15.56
C ALA A 157 22.68 -14.41 15.40
N ALA A 158 22.41 -13.69 16.50
CA ALA A 158 22.31 -12.24 16.56
C ALA A 158 21.28 -11.65 15.57
N SER A 159 20.16 -12.35 15.37
CA SER A 159 19.09 -11.90 14.47
C SER A 159 17.70 -12.26 14.97
N THR A 160 16.70 -11.57 14.43
CA THR A 160 15.28 -11.88 14.59
C THR A 160 14.71 -12.31 13.24
N ARG A 161 13.84 -13.33 13.25
CA ARG A 161 13.05 -13.72 12.10
C ARG A 161 11.56 -13.61 12.42
N THR A 162 10.83 -13.11 11.43
CA THR A 162 9.38 -12.94 11.49
C THR A 162 8.70 -14.12 10.78
N PHE A 163 7.65 -14.65 11.42
CA PHE A 163 6.77 -15.68 10.87
C PHE A 163 5.31 -15.28 11.06
N TYR A 164 4.43 -15.83 10.24
CA TYR A 164 2.99 -15.60 10.26
C TYR A 164 2.22 -16.89 10.37
N VAL A 165 1.23 -16.92 11.25
CA VAL A 165 0.16 -17.92 11.19
C VAL A 165 -0.86 -17.43 10.16
N VAL A 166 -0.92 -18.12 9.03
CA VAL A 166 -1.71 -17.75 7.84
C VAL A 166 -2.83 -18.74 7.64
N PHE A 167 -4.01 -18.23 7.28
CA PHE A 167 -5.18 -19.01 6.97
C PHE A 167 -5.50 -18.86 5.49
N GLU A 168 -5.74 -19.98 4.81
CA GLU A 168 -6.28 -20.00 3.44
C GLU A 168 -7.78 -20.25 3.52
N ALA A 169 -8.59 -19.25 3.17
CA ALA A 169 -10.04 -19.31 3.23
C ALA A 169 -10.63 -20.27 2.17
N THR A 170 -11.73 -20.95 2.51
CA THR A 170 -12.53 -21.68 1.52
C THR A 170 -13.21 -20.72 0.54
N GLN A 171 -13.65 -21.24 -0.61
CA GLN A 171 -14.32 -20.44 -1.66
C GLN A 171 -15.64 -19.80 -1.20
N ASN A 172 -16.28 -20.38 -0.18
CA ASN A 172 -17.56 -19.93 0.35
C ASN A 172 -17.51 -19.68 1.88
N ALA A 173 -16.33 -19.39 2.45
CA ALA A 173 -16.14 -19.22 3.88
C ALA A 173 -17.15 -18.25 4.52
N SER A 174 -17.46 -17.15 3.83
CA SER A 174 -18.43 -16.13 4.28
C SER A 174 -19.88 -16.63 4.42
N ALA A 175 -20.23 -17.77 3.83
CA ALA A 175 -21.59 -18.34 3.84
C ALA A 175 -21.85 -19.27 5.03
N TRP A 176 -20.82 -19.60 5.82
CA TRP A 176 -20.94 -20.47 6.99
C TRP A 176 -21.27 -19.70 8.27
N THR A 177 -21.77 -20.41 9.27
CA THR A 177 -21.94 -19.88 10.64
C THR A 177 -21.18 -20.78 11.61
N PRO A 178 -20.25 -20.25 12.42
CA PRO A 178 -19.80 -18.86 12.43
C PRO A 178 -18.94 -18.52 11.21
N ASN A 179 -19.04 -17.29 10.70
CA ASN A 179 -18.11 -16.68 9.72
C ASN A 179 -17.23 -15.58 10.35
N VAL A 180 -17.29 -15.43 11.67
CA VAL A 180 -16.47 -14.50 12.45
C VAL A 180 -15.72 -15.29 13.50
N PHE A 181 -14.41 -15.12 13.57
CA PHE A 181 -13.55 -15.86 14.49
C PHE A 181 -12.44 -14.97 15.05
N ARG A 182 -11.74 -15.48 16.07
CA ARG A 182 -10.53 -14.85 16.65
C ARG A 182 -9.46 -15.90 16.82
N ILE A 183 -8.20 -15.49 16.85
CA ILE A 183 -7.08 -16.38 17.19
C ILE A 183 -6.58 -16.04 18.58
N ARG A 184 -6.45 -17.07 19.42
CA ARG A 184 -5.72 -17.00 20.69
C ARG A 184 -4.37 -17.67 20.51
N PHE A 185 -3.32 -16.90 20.74
CA PHE A 185 -1.95 -17.35 20.61
C PHE A 185 -1.20 -17.13 21.91
N ASP A 186 -0.60 -18.19 22.43
CA ASP A 186 0.29 -18.11 23.58
C ASP A 186 1.71 -18.46 23.10
N PRO A 187 2.64 -17.48 23.08
CA PRO A 187 4.01 -17.68 22.63
C PRO A 187 4.75 -18.81 23.34
N VAL A 188 4.33 -19.21 24.55
CA VAL A 188 4.89 -20.38 25.26
C VAL A 188 4.75 -21.68 24.47
N ASN A 189 3.80 -21.75 23.52
CA ASN A 189 3.56 -22.92 22.66
C ASN A 189 4.32 -22.87 21.33
N VAL A 190 5.40 -22.09 21.26
CA VAL A 190 6.37 -22.16 20.16
C VAL A 190 7.55 -23.01 20.62
N PHE A 191 8.02 -23.93 19.79
CA PHE A 191 9.21 -24.71 20.08
C PHE A 191 10.30 -24.43 19.07
N VAL A 192 11.50 -24.13 19.57
CA VAL A 192 12.71 -23.94 18.79
C VAL A 192 13.77 -24.93 19.25
N ARG A 193 14.65 -25.34 18.33
CA ARG A 193 15.80 -26.19 18.65
C ARG A 193 17.09 -25.55 18.15
N ASP A 194 18.20 -25.92 18.78
CA ASP A 194 19.55 -25.68 18.27
C ASP A 194 19.76 -26.51 17.01
N GLY A 195 20.08 -25.86 15.88
CA GLY A 195 20.19 -26.57 14.61
C GLY A 195 21.25 -27.68 14.60
N PRO A 196 22.49 -27.43 15.07
CA PRO A 196 23.52 -28.47 15.10
C PRO A 196 23.25 -29.65 16.05
N SER A 197 22.62 -29.41 17.20
CA SER A 197 22.45 -30.46 18.23
C SER A 197 21.04 -31.02 18.35
N ASP A 198 20.06 -30.47 17.63
CA ASP A 198 18.63 -30.79 17.72
C ASP A 198 18.03 -30.64 19.12
N LEU A 199 18.70 -29.93 20.03
CA LEU A 199 18.24 -29.78 21.40
C LEU A 199 17.28 -28.61 21.49
N VAL A 200 16.10 -28.85 22.05
CA VAL A 200 15.12 -27.82 22.38
C VAL A 200 15.78 -26.71 23.19
N GLN A 201 15.53 -25.46 22.79
CA GLN A 201 16.05 -24.28 23.47
C GLN A 201 14.95 -23.58 24.24
N ASP A 202 15.29 -23.15 25.45
CA ASP A 202 14.42 -22.31 26.26
C ASP A 202 14.36 -20.88 25.67
N PHE A 203 13.22 -20.22 25.87
CA PHE A 203 13.01 -18.83 25.46
C PHE A 203 12.17 -18.08 26.49
N THR A 204 12.22 -16.75 26.43
CA THR A 204 11.30 -15.87 27.15
C THR A 204 10.10 -15.55 26.24
N PRO A 205 8.90 -16.09 26.52
CA PRO A 205 7.69 -15.74 25.77
C PRO A 205 7.19 -14.34 26.13
N SER A 206 6.60 -13.63 25.18
CA SER A 206 5.70 -12.52 25.49
C SER A 206 4.36 -13.04 26.06
N ASN A 207 3.51 -12.12 26.51
CA ASN A 207 2.17 -12.48 26.97
C ASN A 207 1.32 -13.10 25.84
N GLN A 208 0.30 -13.87 26.24
CA GLN A 208 -0.76 -14.33 25.35
C GLN A 208 -1.39 -13.16 24.58
N VAL A 209 -1.71 -13.39 23.31
CA VAL A 209 -2.38 -12.46 22.40
C VAL A 209 -3.70 -13.05 21.94
N ASP A 210 -4.78 -12.27 22.07
CA ASP A 210 -6.05 -12.54 21.41
C ASP A 210 -6.25 -11.50 20.30
N THR A 211 -6.46 -11.94 19.06
CA THR A 211 -6.68 -11.03 17.91
C THR A 211 -7.98 -10.25 18.07
N SER A 212 -8.20 -9.19 17.29
CA SER A 212 -9.55 -8.70 17.00
C SER A 212 -10.37 -9.76 16.22
N SER A 213 -11.68 -9.55 16.12
CA SER A 213 -12.55 -10.40 15.30
C SER A 213 -12.22 -10.26 13.82
N ILE A 214 -12.03 -11.39 13.15
CA ILE A 214 -11.83 -11.50 11.70
C ILE A 214 -13.17 -11.96 11.10
N THR A 215 -13.72 -11.18 10.18
CA THR A 215 -14.98 -11.52 9.49
C THR A 215 -14.72 -12.01 8.07
N MET A 216 -15.27 -13.18 7.71
CA MET A 216 -15.20 -13.69 6.34
C MET A 216 -16.18 -12.94 5.42
N ILE A 217 -15.70 -12.48 4.26
CA ILE A 217 -16.48 -11.72 3.28
C ILE A 217 -16.32 -12.32 1.88
N ALA A 218 -17.42 -12.45 1.13
CA ALA A 218 -17.36 -12.74 -0.29
C ALA A 218 -16.94 -11.47 -1.04
N PRO A 219 -15.77 -11.42 -1.71
CA PRO A 219 -15.30 -10.21 -2.35
C PRO A 219 -16.05 -9.89 -3.64
N ALA A 220 -16.07 -8.61 -4.01
CA ALA A 220 -16.51 -8.14 -5.30
C ALA A 220 -15.64 -8.77 -6.39
N GLN A 221 -16.29 -9.19 -7.47
CA GLN A 221 -15.65 -9.91 -8.57
C GLN A 221 -15.32 -8.96 -9.72
N PRO A 222 -14.34 -9.31 -10.56
CA PRO A 222 -14.14 -8.60 -11.81
C PRO A 222 -15.38 -8.68 -12.71
N PRO A 223 -15.49 -7.83 -13.74
CA PRO A 223 -16.60 -7.89 -14.70
C PRO A 223 -16.75 -9.30 -15.30
N ALA A 224 -18.00 -9.73 -15.51
CA ALA A 224 -18.29 -11.07 -16.00
C ALA A 224 -17.61 -11.33 -17.37
N GLY A 225 -17.01 -12.52 -17.52
CA GLY A 225 -16.33 -12.93 -18.77
C GLY A 225 -14.94 -12.35 -18.97
N THR A 226 -14.35 -11.70 -17.96
CA THR A 226 -12.99 -11.15 -18.01
C THR A 226 -11.96 -12.05 -17.30
N THR A 227 -10.68 -11.72 -17.44
CA THR A 227 -9.51 -12.44 -16.91
C THR A 227 -8.75 -11.64 -15.84
N TRP A 228 -9.40 -10.66 -15.22
CA TRP A 228 -8.81 -9.84 -14.16
C TRP A 228 -8.68 -10.60 -12.82
N PRO A 229 -7.69 -10.28 -11.97
CA PRO A 229 -6.67 -9.26 -12.17
C PRO A 229 -5.59 -9.69 -13.19
N TYR A 230 -5.06 -8.73 -13.95
CA TYR A 230 -3.98 -8.97 -14.90
C TYR A 230 -2.69 -9.24 -14.11
N VAL A 231 -1.99 -10.33 -14.47
CA VAL A 231 -0.71 -10.71 -13.88
C VAL A 231 0.39 -10.56 -14.93
N PRO A 232 1.38 -9.68 -14.73
CA PRO A 232 2.51 -9.55 -15.63
C PRO A 232 3.39 -10.81 -15.61
N ALA A 233 4.08 -11.07 -16.72
CA ALA A 233 4.96 -12.25 -16.85
C ALA A 233 6.17 -12.21 -15.89
N ALA A 234 6.63 -11.01 -15.51
CA ALA A 234 7.69 -10.81 -14.53
C ALA A 234 7.10 -10.31 -13.21
N ALA A 235 7.66 -10.78 -12.08
CA ALA A 235 7.33 -10.24 -10.77
C ALA A 235 7.80 -8.78 -10.71
N THR A 236 6.85 -7.87 -10.56
CA THR A 236 7.06 -6.42 -10.56
C THR A 236 6.04 -5.81 -9.60
N GLU A 237 6.19 -4.54 -9.26
CA GLU A 237 5.19 -3.79 -8.51
C GLU A 237 4.50 -2.78 -9.43
N ILE A 238 3.27 -2.41 -9.08
CA ILE A 238 2.56 -1.24 -9.62
C ILE A 238 2.29 -0.29 -8.46
N GLN A 239 2.89 0.89 -8.51
CA GLN A 239 2.79 1.89 -7.45
C GLN A 239 2.12 3.18 -7.90
N SER A 240 2.06 3.44 -9.21
CA SER A 240 1.39 4.60 -9.77
C SER A 240 -0.02 4.27 -10.23
N PRO A 241 -0.92 5.28 -10.26
CA PRO A 241 -2.19 5.18 -10.95
C PRO A 241 -2.03 4.66 -12.39
N VAL A 242 -2.99 3.86 -12.82
CA VAL A 242 -3.12 3.46 -14.23
C VAL A 242 -3.79 4.58 -15.03
N ASP A 243 -3.80 4.45 -16.36
CA ASP A 243 -4.69 5.26 -17.21
C ASP A 243 -5.50 4.34 -18.12
N TYR A 244 -6.59 4.84 -18.70
CA TYR A 244 -7.42 4.05 -19.60
C TYR A 244 -7.89 4.85 -20.81
N TYR A 245 -8.03 4.14 -21.91
CA TYR A 245 -8.66 4.62 -23.12
C TYR A 245 -9.91 3.79 -23.43
N THR A 246 -11.01 4.47 -23.75
CA THR A 246 -12.24 3.88 -24.27
C THR A 246 -12.45 4.38 -25.68
N ASN A 247 -12.42 3.47 -26.66
CA ASN A 247 -12.70 3.84 -28.05
C ASN A 247 -14.22 4.02 -28.24
N THR A 248 -14.63 5.21 -28.66
CA THR A 248 -16.01 5.60 -28.98
C THR A 248 -16.24 5.78 -30.49
N GLY A 249 -15.27 5.42 -31.31
CA GLY A 249 -15.27 5.50 -32.78
C GLY A 249 -14.29 6.52 -33.37
N GLU A 250 -13.56 7.25 -32.51
CA GLU A 250 -12.68 8.36 -32.89
C GLU A 250 -11.25 7.94 -33.27
N THR A 251 -10.84 6.73 -32.89
CA THR A 251 -9.53 6.16 -33.30
C THR A 251 -9.68 4.73 -33.84
N SER A 252 -8.60 4.22 -34.43
CA SER A 252 -8.53 2.84 -34.94
C SER A 252 -8.10 1.80 -33.90
N VAL A 253 -7.74 2.20 -32.67
CA VAL A 253 -7.20 1.29 -31.65
C VAL A 253 -8.27 0.87 -30.66
N SER A 254 -8.27 -0.38 -30.21
CA SER A 254 -9.25 -0.81 -29.21
C SER A 254 -9.02 -0.14 -27.86
N SER A 255 -10.07 -0.07 -27.04
CA SER A 255 -9.98 0.32 -25.63
C SER A 255 -8.89 -0.46 -24.88
N ALA A 256 -8.21 0.20 -23.95
CA ALA A 256 -7.13 -0.39 -23.17
C ALA A 256 -6.97 0.28 -21.80
N VAL A 257 -6.32 -0.42 -20.87
CA VAL A 257 -5.74 0.11 -19.64
C VAL A 257 -4.23 0.15 -19.84
N TYR A 258 -3.58 1.25 -19.50
CA TYR A 258 -2.13 1.42 -19.56
C TYR A 258 -1.53 1.43 -18.17
N VAL A 259 -0.48 0.64 -17.99
CA VAL A 259 0.19 0.50 -16.70
C VAL A 259 1.70 0.57 -16.87
N GLY A 260 2.33 1.38 -16.02
CA GLY A 260 3.78 1.40 -15.83
C GLY A 260 4.16 0.49 -14.67
N THR A 261 5.25 -0.25 -14.82
CA THR A 261 5.71 -1.24 -13.82
C THR A 261 7.18 -1.05 -13.46
N THR A 262 7.55 -1.51 -12.27
CA THR A 262 8.93 -1.37 -11.76
C THR A 262 9.99 -2.18 -12.51
N ASP A 263 9.60 -3.16 -13.32
CA ASP A 263 10.48 -3.86 -14.26
C ASP A 263 10.86 -3.02 -15.51
N GLY A 264 10.32 -1.80 -15.63
CA GLY A 264 10.63 -0.86 -16.70
C GLY A 264 9.85 -1.04 -18.00
N TYR A 265 8.71 -1.72 -17.92
CA TYR A 265 7.77 -1.89 -19.02
C TYR A 265 6.54 -0.98 -18.88
N LEU A 266 6.13 -0.36 -19.99
CA LEU A 266 4.76 0.13 -20.15
C LEU A 266 3.94 -0.97 -20.82
N ARG A 267 2.75 -1.26 -20.31
CA ARG A 267 1.89 -2.32 -20.84
C ARG A 267 0.51 -1.78 -21.18
N GLY A 268 0.03 -2.14 -22.37
CA GLY A 268 -1.38 -2.00 -22.73
C GLY A 268 -2.11 -3.31 -22.40
N ILE A 269 -3.21 -3.22 -21.67
CA ILE A 269 -4.05 -4.35 -21.27
C ILE A 269 -5.45 -4.13 -21.83
N LYS A 270 -6.04 -5.15 -22.44
CA LYS A 270 -7.41 -5.05 -22.96
C LYS A 270 -8.41 -5.00 -21.81
N LYS A 271 -9.60 -4.49 -22.08
CA LYS A 271 -10.69 -4.44 -21.08
C LYS A 271 -11.11 -5.83 -20.56
N ASP A 272 -10.83 -6.89 -21.30
CA ASP A 272 -11.06 -8.27 -20.88
C ASP A 272 -9.96 -8.83 -19.93
N GLY A 273 -8.94 -8.05 -19.61
CA GLY A 273 -7.82 -8.43 -18.73
C GLY A 273 -6.65 -9.10 -19.45
N THR A 274 -6.77 -9.39 -20.75
CA THR A 274 -5.67 -9.97 -21.52
C THR A 274 -4.68 -8.91 -21.97
N LEU A 275 -3.40 -9.28 -22.08
CA LEU A 275 -2.35 -8.40 -22.59
C LEU A 275 -2.66 -7.94 -24.03
N LYS A 276 -2.51 -6.63 -24.28
CA LYS A 276 -2.61 -6.01 -25.61
C LYS A 276 -1.23 -5.90 -26.25
N TRP A 277 -0.27 -5.28 -25.54
CA TRP A 277 1.13 -5.15 -25.94
C TRP A 277 2.01 -4.74 -24.75
N GLU A 278 3.33 -4.87 -24.91
CA GLU A 278 4.34 -4.38 -23.96
C GLU A 278 5.35 -3.47 -24.67
N TYR A 279 5.90 -2.50 -23.94
CA TYR A 279 6.96 -1.60 -24.37
C TYR A 279 8.06 -1.56 -23.32
N ALA A 280 9.25 -2.06 -23.66
CA ALA A 280 10.43 -1.99 -22.80
C ALA A 280 11.12 -0.63 -22.94
N THR A 281 11.40 0.03 -21.81
CA THR A 281 12.31 1.18 -21.79
C THR A 281 13.74 0.78 -22.13
N SER A 282 14.53 1.72 -22.66
CA SER A 282 15.93 1.47 -23.02
C SER A 282 16.83 2.60 -22.51
N PRO A 283 17.70 2.33 -21.51
CA PRO A 283 17.79 1.09 -20.74
C PRO A 283 16.55 0.85 -19.86
N LEU A 284 16.34 -0.41 -19.43
CA LEU A 284 15.26 -0.76 -18.50
C LEU A 284 15.43 -0.01 -17.18
N SER A 285 14.36 0.63 -16.72
CA SER A 285 14.31 1.35 -15.45
C SER A 285 12.86 1.51 -15.01
N SER A 286 12.60 1.42 -13.70
CA SER A 286 11.25 1.42 -13.14
C SER A 286 10.41 2.58 -13.68
N ILE A 287 9.16 2.31 -14.02
CA ILE A 287 8.19 3.35 -14.34
C ILE A 287 7.32 3.55 -13.09
N ARG A 288 7.54 4.66 -12.37
CA ARG A 288 6.78 5.03 -11.17
C ARG A 288 5.89 6.25 -11.36
N THR A 289 5.90 6.84 -12.55
CA THR A 289 4.92 7.85 -12.93
C THR A 289 3.64 7.18 -13.43
N SER A 290 2.49 7.82 -13.23
CA SER A 290 1.27 7.42 -13.93
C SER A 290 1.48 7.57 -15.44
N PRO A 291 1.15 6.55 -16.25
CA PRO A 291 0.97 6.76 -17.68
C PRO A 291 -0.07 7.88 -17.88
N ASN A 292 0.18 8.77 -18.84
CA ASN A 292 -0.76 9.82 -19.21
C ASN A 292 -1.16 9.61 -20.67
N MET A 293 -2.37 9.10 -20.89
CA MET A 293 -2.93 8.79 -22.19
C MET A 293 -3.66 10.00 -22.76
N ARG A 294 -3.43 10.28 -24.04
CA ARG A 294 -4.08 11.37 -24.78
C ARG A 294 -4.45 10.94 -26.18
N VAL A 295 -5.59 11.44 -26.66
CA VAL A 295 -5.96 11.38 -28.07
C VAL A 295 -5.44 12.64 -28.76
N GLU A 296 -4.49 12.49 -29.68
CA GLU A 296 -3.98 13.59 -30.50
C GLU A 296 -4.28 13.31 -31.98
N GLY A 297 -5.20 14.09 -32.55
CA GLY A 297 -5.75 13.79 -33.87
C GLY A 297 -6.51 12.46 -33.84
N THR A 298 -6.03 11.48 -34.63
CA THR A 298 -6.62 10.12 -34.69
C THR A 298 -5.79 9.06 -33.96
N GLY A 299 -4.72 9.47 -33.27
CA GLY A 299 -3.80 8.57 -32.55
C GLY A 299 -3.99 8.64 -31.04
N VAL A 300 -3.70 7.51 -30.37
CA VAL A 300 -3.63 7.43 -28.91
C VAL A 300 -2.17 7.41 -28.50
N TYR A 301 -1.76 8.37 -27.68
CA TYR A 301 -0.38 8.55 -27.21
C TYR A 301 -0.31 8.40 -25.71
N ILE A 302 0.80 7.85 -25.22
CA ILE A 302 1.05 7.63 -23.81
C ILE A 302 2.37 8.31 -23.45
N TYR A 303 2.29 9.23 -22.49
CA TYR A 303 3.42 9.91 -21.88
C TYR A 303 3.74 9.28 -20.54
N PHE A 304 5.01 9.05 -20.26
CA PHE A 304 5.46 8.51 -18.97
C PHE A 304 6.95 8.81 -18.77
N ALA A 305 7.42 8.65 -17.54
CA ALA A 305 8.83 8.72 -17.21
C ALA A 305 9.30 7.55 -16.35
N ASN A 306 10.60 7.28 -16.39
CA ASN A 306 11.24 6.24 -15.59
C ASN A 306 12.20 6.82 -14.53
N ASP A 307 12.68 5.95 -13.63
CA ASP A 307 13.60 6.33 -12.55
C ASP A 307 14.97 6.84 -13.07
N ASN A 308 15.33 6.60 -14.34
CA ASN A 308 16.55 7.18 -14.95
C ASN A 308 16.38 8.66 -15.35
N GLY A 309 15.16 9.20 -15.30
CA GLY A 309 14.87 10.53 -15.79
C GLY A 309 14.63 10.62 -17.28
N ASP A 310 14.30 9.49 -17.92
CA ASP A 310 13.88 9.47 -19.31
C ASP A 310 12.37 9.75 -19.40
N VAL A 311 11.98 10.77 -20.14
CA VAL A 311 10.59 11.04 -20.50
C VAL A 311 10.31 10.44 -21.88
N TYR A 312 9.22 9.70 -22.02
CA TYR A 312 8.82 9.05 -23.25
C TYR A 312 7.48 9.57 -23.75
N LYS A 313 7.35 9.59 -25.07
CA LYS A 313 6.06 9.53 -25.77
C LYS A 313 6.05 8.29 -26.65
N VAL A 314 5.03 7.46 -26.48
CA VAL A 314 4.76 6.29 -27.33
C VAL A 314 3.34 6.36 -27.87
N GLN A 315 3.08 5.72 -28.99
CA GLN A 315 1.76 5.61 -29.60
C GLN A 315 1.23 4.18 -29.43
N ASP A 316 -0.02 4.02 -29.01
CA ASP A 316 -0.70 2.73 -29.14
C ASP A 316 -1.03 2.51 -30.63
N ASN A 317 -0.43 1.49 -31.24
CA ASN A 317 -0.68 1.05 -32.62
C ASN A 317 -1.63 -0.16 -32.67
N ASN A 318 -2.46 -0.33 -31.64
CA ASN A 318 -3.36 -1.44 -31.36
C ASN A 318 -2.68 -2.77 -31.04
N ALA A 319 -1.76 -3.25 -31.89
CA ALA A 319 -1.06 -4.52 -31.70
C ALA A 319 0.34 -4.36 -31.08
N SER A 320 0.82 -3.12 -30.95
CA SER A 320 2.14 -2.78 -30.39
C SER A 320 2.15 -1.34 -29.90
N ALA A 321 3.16 -0.96 -29.14
CA ALA A 321 3.49 0.44 -28.89
C ALA A 321 4.56 0.92 -29.88
N GLY A 322 4.32 2.04 -30.55
CA GLY A 322 5.29 2.72 -31.40
C GLY A 322 6.05 3.80 -30.63
N PHE A 323 7.38 3.79 -30.71
CA PHE A 323 8.19 4.89 -30.19
C PHE A 323 7.95 6.18 -30.99
N ILE A 324 7.74 7.31 -30.32
CA ILE A 324 7.67 8.63 -30.95
C ILE A 324 8.92 9.44 -30.62
N TRP A 325 9.17 9.70 -29.33
CA TRP A 325 10.39 10.35 -28.87
C TRP A 325 10.75 9.97 -27.43
N LYS A 326 12.00 10.23 -27.06
CA LYS A 326 12.54 10.12 -25.70
C LYS A 326 13.37 11.36 -25.40
N GLN A 327 13.15 11.96 -24.24
CA GLN A 327 13.97 13.05 -23.71
C GLN A 327 14.69 12.59 -22.43
N PRO A 328 16.01 12.30 -22.49
CA PRO A 328 16.79 11.96 -21.31
C PRO A 328 17.15 13.24 -20.53
N LEU A 329 16.71 13.32 -19.26
CA LEU A 329 17.00 14.47 -18.40
C LEU A 329 18.09 14.21 -17.36
N GLY A 330 18.44 12.93 -17.13
CA GLY A 330 19.47 12.54 -16.18
C GLY A 330 19.13 12.87 -14.71
N VAL A 331 17.86 13.10 -14.41
CA VAL A 331 17.35 13.39 -13.06
C VAL A 331 16.11 12.55 -12.80
N VAL A 332 16.00 11.96 -11.62
CA VAL A 332 14.83 11.13 -11.25
C VAL A 332 13.56 11.98 -11.30
N ILE A 333 12.57 11.52 -12.06
CA ILE A 333 11.24 12.13 -12.16
C ILE A 333 10.33 11.39 -11.18
N LYS A 334 9.80 12.11 -10.19
CA LYS A 334 8.92 11.53 -9.17
C LYS A 334 7.46 11.91 -9.34
N SER A 335 7.16 13.08 -9.90
CA SER A 335 5.78 13.42 -10.20
C SER A 335 5.32 12.79 -11.49
N SER A 336 4.06 12.38 -11.54
CA SER A 336 3.43 12.06 -12.82
C SER A 336 3.39 13.28 -13.73
N ILE A 337 3.33 13.02 -15.03
CA ILE A 337 3.23 14.06 -16.05
C ILE A 337 1.82 14.60 -16.02
N VAL A 338 1.67 15.93 -15.89
CA VAL A 338 0.39 16.60 -16.06
C VAL A 338 0.31 17.18 -17.46
N ASP A 339 -0.82 16.88 -18.10
CA ASP A 339 -1.13 17.36 -19.42
C ASP A 339 -2.56 17.93 -19.48
N ILE A 340 -2.73 19.05 -20.17
CA ILE A 340 -4.02 19.61 -20.55
C ILE A 340 -4.18 19.46 -22.07
N ASP A 341 -5.28 18.83 -22.49
CA ASP A 341 -5.52 18.38 -23.88
C ASP A 341 -5.21 19.44 -24.95
N THR A 342 -5.55 20.71 -24.71
CA THR A 342 -5.38 21.81 -25.67
C THR A 342 -4.00 22.48 -25.62
N ASP A 343 -3.20 22.22 -24.59
CA ASP A 343 -1.87 22.82 -24.44
C ASP A 343 -0.85 22.04 -25.30
N PRO A 344 0.02 22.69 -26.08
CA PRO A 344 1.13 22.01 -26.76
C PRO A 344 2.24 21.52 -25.80
N LYS A 345 2.13 21.80 -24.50
CA LYS A 345 3.14 21.51 -23.47
C LYS A 345 2.60 20.58 -22.39
N PHE A 346 3.51 19.98 -21.64
CA PHE A 346 3.21 19.26 -20.40
C PHE A 346 4.26 19.58 -19.33
N TYR A 347 3.90 19.34 -18.08
CA TYR A 347 4.70 19.75 -16.93
C TYR A 347 4.90 18.60 -15.94
N PHE A 348 6.02 18.63 -15.22
CA PHE A 348 6.33 17.65 -14.17
C PHE A 348 7.46 18.17 -13.27
N GLY A 349 7.45 17.73 -12.02
CA GLY A 349 8.51 17.90 -11.05
C GLY A 349 9.54 16.77 -11.05
N ALA A 350 10.74 17.09 -10.57
CA ALA A 350 11.83 16.15 -10.42
C ALA A 350 12.55 16.30 -9.08
N ASN A 351 13.44 15.36 -8.79
CA ASN A 351 14.23 15.34 -7.54
C ASN A 351 15.32 16.42 -7.45
N ASP A 352 15.56 17.20 -8.50
CA ASP A 352 16.56 18.29 -8.48
C ASP A 352 15.94 19.66 -8.19
N ASN A 353 14.82 19.67 -7.45
CA ASN A 353 14.10 20.85 -6.97
C ASN A 353 13.59 21.74 -8.12
N LYS A 354 13.10 21.12 -9.20
CA LYS A 354 12.63 21.84 -10.40
C LYS A 354 11.36 21.25 -10.96
N VAL A 355 10.49 22.14 -11.44
CA VAL A 355 9.45 21.81 -12.41
C VAL A 355 9.95 22.11 -13.81
N ARG A 356 9.69 21.20 -14.73
CA ARG A 356 10.05 21.30 -16.14
C ARG A 356 8.81 21.42 -17.00
N CYS A 357 8.99 22.05 -18.15
CA CYS A 357 8.03 22.15 -19.23
C CYS A 357 8.67 21.56 -20.50
N LEU A 358 7.99 20.61 -21.13
CA LEU A 358 8.40 20.01 -22.40
C LEU A 358 7.31 20.18 -23.45
N ASN A 359 7.71 20.29 -24.73
CA ASN A 359 6.79 20.29 -25.86
C ASN A 359 6.31 18.87 -26.19
N LYS A 360 5.01 18.68 -26.36
CA LYS A 360 4.40 17.39 -26.74
C LYS A 360 4.89 16.85 -28.09
N SER A 361 5.18 17.76 -29.02
CA SER A 361 5.53 17.42 -30.40
C SER A 361 6.85 16.68 -30.52
N ASP A 362 7.86 17.08 -29.74
CA ASP A 362 9.25 16.62 -29.92
C ASP A 362 10.01 16.35 -28.62
N GLY A 363 9.38 16.55 -27.45
CA GLY A 363 10.00 16.32 -26.15
C GLY A 363 11.05 17.36 -25.76
N THR A 364 11.26 18.42 -26.56
CA THR A 364 12.23 19.48 -26.25
C THR A 364 11.75 20.35 -25.09
N LEU A 365 12.68 20.97 -24.37
CA LEU A 365 12.36 21.92 -23.30
C LEU A 365 11.61 23.14 -23.87
N CYS A 366 10.59 23.62 -23.15
CA CYS A 366 9.87 24.83 -23.51
C CYS A 366 10.82 26.04 -23.53
N SER A 367 10.84 26.77 -24.64
CA SER A 367 11.62 28.01 -24.75
C SER A 367 11.12 29.07 -23.77
N GLY A 368 12.04 29.76 -23.10
CA GLY A 368 11.72 30.80 -22.12
C GLY A 368 11.28 30.29 -20.75
N TRP A 369 11.24 28.97 -20.54
CA TRP A 369 10.96 28.38 -19.24
C TRP A 369 12.13 28.57 -18.28
N ASN A 370 11.83 29.13 -17.11
CA ASN A 370 12.73 29.34 -15.98
C ASN A 370 12.31 28.44 -14.81
N PHE A 371 13.23 28.21 -13.88
CA PHE A 371 12.94 27.46 -12.66
C PHE A 371 12.58 28.43 -11.54
N ALA A 372 11.40 28.25 -10.94
CA ALA A 372 10.98 29.00 -9.77
C ALA A 372 11.96 28.78 -8.60
N SER A 373 12.58 29.86 -8.13
CA SER A 373 13.51 29.83 -6.98
C SER A 373 12.82 29.44 -5.66
N ALA A 374 11.49 29.53 -5.61
CA ALA A 374 10.68 29.09 -4.47
C ALA A 374 10.63 27.55 -4.32
N ILE A 375 10.97 26.79 -5.37
CA ILE A 375 11.10 25.33 -5.29
C ILE A 375 12.49 25.00 -4.74
N THR A 376 12.57 24.79 -3.43
CA THR A 376 13.83 24.56 -2.71
C THR A 376 14.07 23.08 -2.34
N SER A 377 13.09 22.22 -2.60
CA SER A 377 13.10 20.78 -2.30
C SER A 377 12.47 19.96 -3.44
N PRO A 378 12.64 18.63 -3.46
CA PRO A 378 12.10 17.76 -4.50
C PRO A 378 10.59 17.90 -4.68
N VAL A 379 10.09 17.57 -5.86
CA VAL A 379 8.67 17.58 -6.19
C VAL A 379 8.25 16.18 -6.61
N SER A 380 7.17 15.65 -5.99
CA SER A 380 6.59 14.34 -6.31
C SER A 380 5.08 14.34 -6.55
N GLY A 381 4.34 15.28 -5.95
CA GLY A 381 2.92 15.46 -6.25
C GLY A 381 2.74 15.93 -7.70
N VAL A 382 1.62 15.56 -8.32
CA VAL A 382 1.25 16.04 -9.66
C VAL A 382 0.82 17.50 -9.53
N LEU A 383 1.25 18.35 -10.45
CA LEU A 383 0.86 19.77 -10.44
C LEU A 383 -0.64 19.89 -10.71
N SER A 384 -1.32 20.77 -9.98
CA SER A 384 -2.64 21.26 -10.39
C SER A 384 -2.45 22.42 -11.35
N ILE A 385 -3.20 22.49 -12.44
CA ILE A 385 -3.00 23.51 -13.47
C ILE A 385 -4.34 24.12 -13.89
N ASP A 386 -4.36 25.44 -14.07
CA ASP A 386 -5.40 26.19 -14.74
C ASP A 386 -4.79 27.05 -15.85
N ASN A 387 -4.85 26.56 -17.09
CA ASN A 387 -4.28 27.22 -18.25
C ASN A 387 -5.23 28.21 -18.94
N ARG A 388 -6.37 28.53 -18.33
CA ARG A 388 -7.26 29.55 -18.89
C ARG A 388 -6.51 30.88 -18.95
N PRO A 389 -6.64 31.67 -20.03
CA PRO A 389 -5.84 32.89 -20.22
C PRO A 389 -5.93 33.92 -19.07
N SER A 390 -7.00 33.88 -18.28
CA SER A 390 -7.20 34.77 -17.12
C SER A 390 -6.51 34.30 -15.84
N VAL A 391 -6.02 33.07 -15.79
CA VAL A 391 -5.35 32.47 -14.62
C VAL A 391 -3.93 32.07 -15.01
N ASN A 392 -3.78 31.11 -15.94
CA ASN A 392 -2.49 30.66 -16.49
C ASN A 392 -1.45 30.28 -15.41
N THR A 393 -1.89 29.51 -14.43
CA THR A 393 -1.12 29.19 -13.22
C THR A 393 -1.12 27.68 -12.94
N GLY A 394 0.00 27.18 -12.42
CA GLY A 394 0.12 25.86 -11.82
C GLY A 394 0.46 25.93 -10.33
N TRP A 395 0.13 24.88 -9.58
CA TRP A 395 0.44 24.76 -8.15
C TRP A 395 1.06 23.42 -7.84
N VAL A 396 2.09 23.44 -6.99
CA VAL A 396 2.86 22.25 -6.67
C VAL A 396 3.42 22.26 -5.25
N GLY A 397 3.35 21.11 -4.59
CA GLY A 397 3.94 20.90 -3.27
C GLY A 397 5.41 20.48 -3.35
N THR A 398 6.21 20.92 -2.39
CA THR A 398 7.59 20.42 -2.20
C THR A 398 7.67 19.37 -1.09
N GLU A 399 8.51 18.36 -1.32
CA GLU A 399 8.78 17.24 -0.40
C GLU A 399 9.99 17.50 0.50
N ASP A 400 10.40 16.47 1.24
CA ASP A 400 11.64 16.45 2.01
C ASP A 400 12.88 16.56 1.11
N GLY A 401 13.60 17.67 1.23
CA GLY A 401 14.85 17.95 0.52
C GLY A 401 16.05 18.24 1.43
N GLY A 402 15.90 18.04 2.75
CA GLY A 402 16.89 18.43 3.75
C GLY A 402 16.46 19.65 4.57
N ALA A 403 17.37 20.60 4.81
CA ALA A 403 17.17 21.73 5.74
C ALA A 403 16.32 22.89 5.20
N GLN A 404 15.58 22.70 4.09
CA GLN A 404 14.83 23.75 3.41
C GLN A 404 13.33 23.67 3.75
N PRO A 405 12.60 24.80 3.76
CA PRO A 405 11.19 24.83 4.07
C PRO A 405 10.37 24.07 3.01
N TRP A 406 9.34 23.34 3.47
CA TRP A 406 8.34 22.71 2.61
C TRP A 406 7.27 23.72 2.25
N SER A 407 6.94 23.83 0.97
CA SER A 407 6.07 24.89 0.46
C SER A 407 5.13 24.37 -0.61
N MET A 408 3.91 24.91 -0.59
CA MET A 408 3.06 24.98 -1.77
C MET A 408 3.55 26.17 -2.61
N VAL A 409 3.88 25.95 -3.87
CA VAL A 409 4.46 26.94 -4.77
C VAL A 409 3.50 27.19 -5.94
N GLU A 410 3.22 28.46 -6.20
CA GLU A 410 2.54 28.90 -7.42
C GLU A 410 3.55 29.04 -8.56
N LEU A 411 3.17 28.65 -9.79
CA LEU A 411 3.98 28.72 -10.99
C LEU A 411 3.24 29.41 -12.13
N ASN A 412 3.85 30.41 -12.75
CA ASN A 412 3.35 31.01 -13.99
C ASN A 412 3.65 30.06 -15.16
N LEU A 413 2.61 29.60 -15.87
CA LEU A 413 2.78 28.65 -16.98
C LEU A 413 3.44 29.26 -18.23
N SER A 414 3.56 30.59 -18.30
CA SER A 414 4.22 31.26 -19.42
C SER A 414 5.73 31.11 -19.37
N ASP A 415 6.32 31.17 -18.17
CA ASP A 415 7.77 31.28 -17.99
C ASP A 415 8.35 30.47 -16.83
N GLY A 416 7.53 29.72 -16.09
CA GLY A 416 7.96 28.84 -14.99
C GLY A 416 8.43 29.56 -13.72
N THR A 417 8.26 30.89 -13.64
CA THR A 417 8.55 31.67 -12.44
C THR A 417 7.45 31.53 -11.39
N SER A 418 7.68 32.06 -10.19
CA SER A 418 6.75 32.00 -9.06
C SER A 418 6.60 33.36 -8.41
N ASP A 419 5.36 33.79 -8.19
CA ASP A 419 5.05 35.05 -7.51
C ASP A 419 4.81 34.86 -6.00
N THR A 420 4.35 33.67 -5.59
CA THR A 420 4.03 33.38 -4.20
C THR A 420 4.23 31.90 -3.86
N SER A 421 4.42 31.66 -2.56
CA SER A 421 4.49 30.34 -1.98
C SER A 421 3.95 30.37 -0.54
N TYR A 422 3.55 29.20 -0.04
CA TYR A 422 3.08 29.04 1.32
C TYR A 422 3.78 27.88 2.01
N GLN A 423 4.44 28.16 3.14
CA GLN A 423 5.19 27.16 3.90
C GLN A 423 4.29 26.31 4.79
N THR A 424 4.44 24.99 4.74
CA THR A 424 3.79 24.01 5.62
C THR A 424 4.68 23.54 6.76
N GLY A 425 4.13 22.74 7.69
CA GLY A 425 4.89 22.18 8.80
C GLY A 425 5.78 21.00 8.42
N ALA A 426 5.46 20.31 7.32
CA ALA A 426 6.23 19.21 6.76
C ALA A 426 5.98 19.06 5.24
N ALA A 427 6.53 18.01 4.63
CA ALA A 427 6.45 17.72 3.21
C ALA A 427 5.02 17.60 2.67
N ILE A 428 4.80 18.15 1.47
CA ILE A 428 3.57 18.04 0.70
C ILE A 428 3.77 16.98 -0.38
N LYS A 429 3.27 15.77 -0.13
CA LYS A 429 3.35 14.64 -1.08
C LYS A 429 2.12 14.48 -1.95
N SER A 430 1.06 15.23 -1.62
CA SER A 430 -0.19 15.23 -2.39
C SER A 430 -0.06 16.04 -3.67
N SER A 431 -0.87 15.64 -4.65
CA SER A 431 -1.25 16.53 -5.74
C SER A 431 -2.30 17.53 -5.20
N PRO A 432 -2.09 18.85 -5.32
CA PRO A 432 -3.09 19.81 -4.89
C PRO A 432 -4.36 19.71 -5.75
N PHE A 433 -5.53 19.87 -5.12
CA PHE A 433 -6.83 19.91 -5.77
C PHE A 433 -7.29 21.36 -5.91
N LEU A 434 -7.53 21.82 -7.14
CA LEU A 434 -8.07 23.14 -7.43
C LEU A 434 -9.60 23.06 -7.60
N ASP A 435 -10.37 23.60 -6.66
CA ASP A 435 -11.82 23.78 -6.80
C ASP A 435 -12.13 25.03 -7.64
N ALA A 436 -11.97 24.88 -8.95
CA ALA A 436 -12.20 25.94 -9.93
C ALA A 436 -13.70 26.07 -10.26
N LYS A 437 -14.43 26.85 -9.47
CA LYS A 437 -15.89 27.03 -9.67
C LYS A 437 -16.24 27.85 -10.92
N ILE A 438 -15.37 28.80 -11.29
CA ILE A 438 -15.49 29.72 -12.43
C ILE A 438 -14.08 30.11 -12.90
N ALA A 439 -13.95 30.86 -14.00
CA ALA A 439 -12.68 31.43 -14.45
C ALA A 439 -12.26 32.65 -13.60
N ASP A 440 -12.11 32.44 -12.28
CA ASP A 440 -11.62 33.43 -11.32
C ASP A 440 -10.20 33.06 -10.88
N ALA A 441 -9.34 34.04 -10.62
CA ALA A 441 -8.00 33.79 -10.11
C ALA A 441 -8.00 33.31 -8.64
N ASN A 442 -9.05 33.62 -7.89
CA ASN A 442 -9.23 33.33 -6.46
C ASN A 442 -10.08 32.08 -6.24
N ASN A 443 -9.73 30.97 -6.91
CA ASN A 443 -10.29 29.66 -6.61
C ASN A 443 -9.75 29.15 -5.26
N VAL A 444 -10.28 28.01 -4.79
CA VAL A 444 -9.78 27.36 -3.58
C VAL A 444 -8.86 26.21 -3.96
N LEU A 445 -7.65 26.21 -3.41
CA LEU A 445 -6.69 25.14 -3.51
C LEU A 445 -6.68 24.33 -2.22
N TYR A 446 -6.93 23.03 -2.31
CA TYR A 446 -6.83 22.08 -1.20
C TYR A 446 -5.62 21.18 -1.37
N PHE A 447 -4.86 20.95 -0.31
CA PHE A 447 -3.70 20.05 -0.34
C PHE A 447 -3.40 19.51 1.05
N THR A 448 -2.67 18.40 1.13
CA THR A 448 -2.37 17.72 2.39
C THR A 448 -0.86 17.60 2.61
N SER A 449 -0.46 17.55 3.88
CA SER A 449 0.93 17.51 4.31
C SER A 449 1.18 16.37 5.29
N THR A 450 2.44 15.92 5.33
CA THR A 450 2.93 14.90 6.26
C THR A 450 2.98 15.37 7.72
N ASP A 451 2.71 16.66 7.99
CA ASP A 451 2.42 17.18 9.34
C ASP A 451 1.00 16.79 9.84
N GLY A 452 0.25 16.06 9.02
CA GLY A 452 -1.07 15.54 9.34
C GLY A 452 -2.18 16.56 9.16
N LYS A 453 -1.96 17.62 8.36
CA LYS A 453 -2.98 18.64 8.06
C LYS A 453 -3.43 18.63 6.61
N LEU A 454 -4.73 18.91 6.44
CA LEU A 454 -5.38 19.39 5.23
C LEU A 454 -5.38 20.93 5.27
N TYR A 455 -4.86 21.51 4.20
CA TYR A 455 -4.75 22.94 3.96
C TYR A 455 -5.79 23.38 2.93
N ALA A 456 -6.25 24.63 3.06
CA ALA A 456 -7.02 25.30 2.02
C ALA A 456 -6.53 26.74 1.85
N ARG A 457 -6.24 27.17 0.62
CA ARG A 457 -5.76 28.53 0.32
C ARG A 457 -6.47 29.13 -0.88
N VAL A 458 -6.56 30.45 -0.92
CA VAL A 458 -6.93 31.17 -2.14
C VAL A 458 -5.80 31.02 -3.17
N SER A 459 -6.12 30.50 -4.34
CA SER A 459 -5.15 30.02 -5.33
C SER A 459 -4.23 31.12 -5.88
N SER A 460 -4.69 32.38 -5.97
CA SER A 460 -3.93 33.52 -6.51
C SER A 460 -2.86 34.10 -5.59
N ASN A 461 -2.85 33.74 -4.31
CA ASN A 461 -1.92 34.35 -3.34
C ASN A 461 -1.36 33.40 -2.29
N LEU A 462 -1.96 32.21 -2.15
CA LEU A 462 -1.59 31.13 -1.22
C LEU A 462 -1.52 31.50 0.28
N SER A 463 -1.66 32.77 0.66
CA SER A 463 -1.55 33.25 2.05
C SER A 463 -2.91 33.48 2.69
N THR A 464 -3.95 33.68 1.87
CA THR A 464 -5.31 33.94 2.33
C THR A 464 -6.08 32.63 2.48
N LEU A 465 -6.83 32.51 3.57
CA LEU A 465 -7.77 31.41 3.78
C LEU A 465 -9.04 31.61 2.94
N PRO A 466 -9.64 30.54 2.38
CA PRO A 466 -10.90 30.65 1.68
C PRO A 466 -12.01 31.24 2.56
N PRO A 467 -12.81 32.18 2.03
CA PRO A 467 -13.94 32.75 2.76
C PRO A 467 -15.03 31.68 2.94
N GLY A 468 -15.76 31.71 4.06
CA GLY A 468 -16.86 30.76 4.30
C GLY A 468 -17.77 31.16 5.47
N LEU A 469 -18.99 30.61 5.48
CA LEU A 469 -20.00 30.81 6.52
C LEU A 469 -20.09 29.56 7.41
N PRO A 470 -20.28 29.69 8.74
CA PRO A 470 -20.29 30.94 9.50
C PRO A 470 -18.89 31.51 9.78
N ASP A 471 -17.84 30.68 9.82
CA ASP A 471 -16.52 31.07 10.38
C ASP A 471 -15.32 30.94 9.41
N GLY A 472 -15.55 30.55 8.14
CA GLY A 472 -14.49 30.31 7.15
C GLY A 472 -13.62 29.07 7.45
N TRP A 473 -12.57 28.87 6.66
CA TRP A 473 -11.59 27.80 6.92
C TRP A 473 -10.81 28.06 8.22
N PRO A 474 -10.50 27.03 9.05
CA PRO A 474 -9.82 27.23 10.33
C PRO A 474 -8.40 27.80 10.16
N ALA A 475 -8.06 28.81 10.98
CA ALA A 475 -6.77 29.49 10.92
C ALA A 475 -5.54 28.60 11.19
N GLY A 476 -5.72 27.50 11.94
CA GLY A 476 -4.67 26.52 12.22
C GLY A 476 -4.60 25.37 11.21
N ASP A 477 -5.37 25.45 10.12
CA ASP A 477 -5.68 24.36 9.20
C ASP A 477 -6.36 23.17 9.89
N TYR A 478 -6.78 22.18 9.11
CA TYR A 478 -7.58 21.06 9.63
C TYR A 478 -6.76 19.77 9.70
N PRO A 479 -6.75 19.03 10.82
CA PRO A 479 -7.08 19.50 12.17
C PRO A 479 -6.01 20.45 12.70
N SER A 480 -6.38 21.37 13.60
CA SER A 480 -5.48 22.44 14.07
C SER A 480 -4.21 21.94 14.76
N GLY A 481 -4.30 20.81 15.47
CA GLY A 481 -3.19 20.14 16.15
C GLY A 481 -2.32 19.23 15.27
N GLY A 482 -2.68 19.05 13.99
CA GLY A 482 -2.12 17.98 13.16
C GLY A 482 -2.66 16.59 13.54
N GLY A 483 -2.19 15.58 12.82
CA GLY A 483 -2.56 14.18 12.99
C GLY A 483 -1.45 13.27 12.48
N ALA A 484 -1.76 12.01 12.22
CA ALA A 484 -0.84 11.14 11.47
C ALA A 484 -0.54 11.72 10.08
N ALA A 485 0.64 11.43 9.56
CA ALA A 485 1.11 11.91 8.27
C ALA A 485 0.12 11.58 7.15
N ILE A 486 -0.08 12.53 6.23
CA ILE A 486 -0.98 12.39 5.08
C ILE A 486 -0.14 12.36 3.80
N TYR A 487 -0.37 11.32 3.00
CA TYR A 487 0.28 11.12 1.69
C TYR A 487 -0.70 11.26 0.53
N THR A 488 -2.00 11.08 0.79
CA THR A 488 -3.04 11.08 -0.24
C THR A 488 -3.35 12.49 -0.73
N SER A 489 -3.62 12.60 -2.03
CA SER A 489 -4.21 13.81 -2.60
C SER A 489 -5.66 13.98 -2.10
N PRO A 490 -6.11 15.21 -1.75
CA PRO A 490 -7.48 15.44 -1.37
C PRO A 490 -8.42 15.32 -2.57
N PHE A 491 -9.58 14.70 -2.38
CA PHE A 491 -10.64 14.64 -3.38
C PHE A 491 -11.85 15.45 -2.93
N VAL A 492 -12.24 16.46 -3.70
CA VAL A 492 -13.36 17.35 -3.38
C VAL A 492 -14.60 16.95 -4.17
N THR A 493 -15.73 16.77 -3.49
CA THR A 493 -17.02 16.48 -4.14
C THR A 493 -17.59 17.72 -4.83
N TRP A 494 -18.35 17.53 -5.90
CA TRP A 494 -19.05 18.62 -6.58
C TRP A 494 -20.46 18.88 -6.04
N ASP A 495 -21.07 17.92 -5.34
CA ASP A 495 -22.41 18.07 -4.77
C ASP A 495 -22.42 18.99 -3.53
N SER A 496 -23.57 19.61 -3.27
CA SER A 496 -23.79 20.49 -2.11
C SER A 496 -24.53 19.75 -0.99
N PRO A 497 -24.04 19.77 0.27
CA PRO A 497 -22.78 20.39 0.70
C PRO A 497 -21.53 19.65 0.19
N LYS A 498 -20.48 20.40 -0.13
CA LYS A 498 -19.21 19.83 -0.61
C LYS A 498 -18.38 19.27 0.54
N TYR A 499 -17.75 18.14 0.28
CA TYR A 499 -16.82 17.48 1.19
C TYR A 499 -15.48 17.19 0.52
N ILE A 500 -14.46 17.00 1.34
CA ILE A 500 -13.09 16.70 1.01
C ILE A 500 -12.77 15.35 1.65
N PHE A 501 -12.34 14.39 0.84
CA PHE A 501 -11.86 13.09 1.29
C PHE A 501 -10.34 13.01 1.23
N TYR A 502 -9.72 12.45 2.26
CA TYR A 502 -8.28 12.13 2.30
C TYR A 502 -8.00 11.02 3.33
N GLY A 503 -6.93 10.27 3.13
CA GLY A 503 -6.46 9.20 4.02
C GLY A 503 -5.23 9.60 4.82
N ASN A 504 -4.90 8.89 5.90
CA ASN A 504 -3.65 9.11 6.65
C ASN A 504 -2.96 7.78 7.06
N ASP A 505 -1.77 7.89 7.63
CA ASP A 505 -0.93 6.75 8.01
C ASP A 505 -1.48 5.91 9.18
N ASP A 506 -2.42 6.45 9.98
CA ASP A 506 -3.14 5.69 11.02
C ASP A 506 -4.30 4.85 10.43
N GLY A 507 -4.54 4.94 9.12
CA GLY A 507 -5.59 4.21 8.44
C GLY A 507 -6.97 4.86 8.53
N TYR A 508 -7.03 6.15 8.84
CA TYR A 508 -8.27 6.90 8.84
C TYR A 508 -8.56 7.51 7.46
N LEU A 509 -9.71 7.16 6.88
CA LEU A 509 -10.31 7.94 5.79
C LEU A 509 -11.17 9.04 6.41
N HIS A 510 -10.82 10.29 6.12
CA HIS A 510 -11.51 11.49 6.59
C HIS A 510 -12.52 11.99 5.57
N LYS A 511 -13.58 12.66 6.07
CA LYS A 511 -14.56 13.41 5.27
C LYS A 511 -14.78 14.75 5.96
N VAL A 512 -14.30 15.83 5.35
CA VAL A 512 -14.28 17.18 5.93
C VAL A 512 -15.04 18.12 5.01
N SER A 513 -15.89 18.98 5.54
CA SER A 513 -16.57 19.98 4.72
C SER A 513 -15.55 20.95 4.10
N THR A 514 -15.94 21.66 3.03
CA THR A 514 -15.12 22.74 2.46
C THR A 514 -14.90 23.93 3.40
N TYR A 515 -15.47 23.89 4.61
CA TYR A 515 -15.29 24.85 5.70
C TYR A 515 -14.38 24.32 6.83
N GLY A 516 -13.77 23.14 6.66
CA GLY A 516 -12.83 22.59 7.66
C GLY A 516 -13.52 21.97 8.88
N VAL A 517 -14.72 21.39 8.69
CA VAL A 517 -15.46 20.71 9.77
C VAL A 517 -15.63 19.23 9.42
N SER A 518 -15.25 18.33 10.34
CA SER A 518 -15.47 16.89 10.15
C SER A 518 -16.95 16.59 9.94
N ALA A 519 -17.28 15.75 8.96
CA ALA A 519 -18.63 15.24 8.80
C ALA A 519 -19.04 14.38 10.01
N ALA A 520 -20.30 14.43 10.40
CA ALA A 520 -20.79 13.68 11.55
C ALA A 520 -20.51 12.18 11.40
N GLY A 521 -19.92 11.59 12.45
CA GLY A 521 -19.54 10.19 12.49
C GLY A 521 -18.19 9.86 11.83
N TRP A 522 -17.57 10.74 11.03
CA TRP A 522 -16.26 10.47 10.42
C TRP A 522 -15.11 10.70 11.39
N PRO A 523 -13.97 9.98 11.27
CA PRO A 523 -13.50 9.16 10.12
C PRO A 523 -13.97 7.69 10.05
N PHE A 524 -13.59 6.99 8.97
CA PHE A 524 -13.64 5.52 8.81
C PHE A 524 -12.25 4.91 9.06
N GLN A 525 -12.16 3.74 9.72
CA GLN A 525 -10.89 3.04 10.03
C GLN A 525 -10.67 1.84 9.11
N ALA A 526 -9.59 1.87 8.32
CA ALA A 526 -9.07 0.72 7.56
C ALA A 526 -8.08 -0.11 8.40
N GLY A 527 -7.60 -1.25 7.87
CA GLY A 527 -6.66 -2.13 8.57
C GLY A 527 -5.20 -1.65 8.60
N GLY A 528 -4.86 -0.60 7.84
CA GLY A 528 -3.51 -0.02 7.79
C GLY A 528 -3.47 1.37 7.18
N ALA A 529 -2.27 1.90 6.93
CA ALA A 529 -2.07 3.24 6.36
C ALA A 529 -2.83 3.42 5.03
N ILE A 530 -3.47 4.58 4.83
CA ILE A 530 -4.12 4.91 3.57
C ILE A 530 -3.21 5.87 2.80
N ARG A 531 -2.57 5.35 1.75
CA ARG A 531 -1.62 6.10 0.90
C ARG A 531 -2.02 6.15 -0.57
N SER A 532 -3.14 5.51 -0.92
CA SER A 532 -3.81 5.65 -2.21
C SER A 532 -4.88 6.73 -2.08
N SER A 533 -4.85 7.70 -2.98
CA SER A 533 -5.74 8.87 -2.96
C SER A 533 -7.19 8.43 -3.17
N PRO A 534 -8.13 8.84 -2.30
CA PRO A 534 -9.51 8.39 -2.41
C PRO A 534 -10.21 8.98 -3.64
N VAL A 535 -11.12 8.22 -4.24
CA VAL A 535 -12.02 8.69 -5.30
C VAL A 535 -13.46 8.57 -4.84
N TRP A 536 -14.18 9.69 -4.87
CA TRP A 536 -15.63 9.68 -4.64
C TRP A 536 -16.37 9.39 -5.94
N VAL A 537 -17.32 8.46 -5.88
CA VAL A 537 -18.14 8.04 -7.01
C VAL A 537 -19.61 8.18 -6.60
N PRO A 538 -20.31 9.22 -7.09
CA PRO A 538 -21.73 9.32 -6.87
C PRO A 538 -22.49 8.23 -7.62
N HIS A 539 -23.66 7.86 -7.10
CA HIS A 539 -24.52 6.86 -7.74
C HIS A 539 -24.88 7.22 -9.19
N SER A 540 -24.91 8.51 -9.52
CA SER A 540 -25.21 9.05 -10.85
C SER A 540 -24.08 8.89 -11.86
N ALA A 541 -22.83 8.70 -11.42
CA ALA A 541 -21.68 8.57 -12.32
C ALA A 541 -21.60 7.19 -13.01
N VAL A 542 -22.34 6.19 -12.52
CA VAL A 542 -22.17 4.77 -12.87
C VAL A 542 -23.50 4.00 -12.86
N ASP A 543 -24.63 4.73 -12.91
CA ASP A 543 -26.00 4.21 -12.78
C ASP A 543 -26.15 3.12 -11.71
N GLN A 544 -25.49 3.29 -10.56
CA GLN A 544 -25.44 2.23 -9.56
C GLN A 544 -26.82 1.95 -8.94
N GLY A 545 -27.68 2.97 -8.86
CA GLY A 545 -28.81 2.97 -7.94
C GLY A 545 -28.33 2.91 -6.49
N GLY A 546 -28.98 3.65 -5.59
CA GLY A 546 -28.60 3.63 -4.17
C GLY A 546 -27.52 4.66 -3.80
N PRO A 547 -26.62 4.36 -2.84
CA PRO A 547 -25.80 5.38 -2.19
C PRO A 547 -24.49 5.68 -2.94
N ASP A 548 -23.89 6.83 -2.63
CA ASP A 548 -22.54 7.15 -3.11
C ASP A 548 -21.47 6.45 -2.28
N TYR A 549 -20.35 6.15 -2.93
CA TYR A 549 -19.23 5.46 -2.33
C TYR A 549 -17.93 6.24 -2.53
N VAL A 550 -17.02 6.08 -1.59
CA VAL A 550 -15.61 6.48 -1.72
C VAL A 550 -14.74 5.22 -1.79
N TYR A 551 -13.88 5.15 -2.79
CA TYR A 551 -12.97 4.04 -3.03
C TYR A 551 -11.53 4.47 -2.78
N PHE A 552 -10.73 3.57 -2.21
CA PHE A 552 -9.31 3.83 -1.93
C PHE A 552 -8.56 2.50 -1.77
N GLY A 553 -7.27 2.51 -2.09
CA GLY A 553 -6.35 1.46 -1.68
C GLY A 553 -5.84 1.68 -0.27
N CYS A 554 -5.50 0.60 0.42
CA CYS A 554 -4.85 0.66 1.71
C CYS A 554 -3.55 -0.13 1.66
N ASP A 555 -2.58 0.32 2.46
CA ASP A 555 -1.34 -0.42 2.62
C ASP A 555 -1.66 -1.83 3.08
N ASP A 556 -2.69 -2.07 3.92
CA ASP A 556 -3.15 -3.40 4.43
C ASP A 556 -3.44 -4.48 3.37
N GLY A 557 -3.38 -4.14 2.09
CA GLY A 557 -3.50 -5.06 0.97
C GLY A 557 -4.92 -5.12 0.42
N TYR A 558 -5.82 -4.29 0.93
CA TYR A 558 -7.20 -4.25 0.51
C TYR A 558 -7.54 -2.98 -0.29
N ILE A 559 -8.49 -3.14 -1.21
CA ILE A 559 -9.21 -2.05 -1.85
C ILE A 559 -10.53 -1.89 -1.11
N TYR A 560 -10.85 -0.67 -0.70
CA TYR A 560 -12.01 -0.34 0.09
C TYR A 560 -13.08 0.37 -0.73
N ALA A 561 -14.35 0.20 -0.33
CA ALA A 561 -15.48 0.99 -0.81
C ALA A 561 -16.41 1.29 0.35
N VAL A 562 -16.51 2.56 0.75
CA VAL A 562 -17.20 3.00 1.96
C VAL A 562 -18.38 3.88 1.58
N ASN A 563 -19.57 3.60 2.11
CA ASN A 563 -20.73 4.45 1.92
C ASN A 563 -20.47 5.82 2.54
N VAL A 564 -20.61 6.88 1.76
CA VAL A 564 -20.21 8.24 2.20
C VAL A 564 -21.05 8.80 3.33
N ASN A 565 -22.24 8.24 3.58
CA ASN A 565 -23.20 8.72 4.57
C ASN A 565 -23.21 7.83 5.82
N THR A 566 -23.13 6.51 5.67
CA THR A 566 -23.24 5.56 6.79
C THR A 566 -21.90 5.01 7.27
N LYS A 567 -20.82 5.18 6.50
CA LYS A 567 -19.50 4.56 6.69
C LYS A 567 -19.50 3.03 6.64
N VAL A 568 -20.62 2.42 6.25
CA VAL A 568 -20.70 0.97 6.08
C VAL A 568 -20.00 0.60 4.78
N LEU A 569 -19.24 -0.49 4.81
CA LEU A 569 -18.61 -1.05 3.61
C LEU A 569 -19.68 -1.45 2.59
N ARG A 570 -19.38 -1.24 1.31
CA ARG A 570 -20.20 -1.78 0.23
C ARG A 570 -20.20 -3.31 0.30
N THR A 571 -21.34 -3.97 0.02
CA THR A 571 -21.39 -5.43 -0.10
C THR A 571 -20.37 -5.91 -1.12
N GLY A 572 -19.57 -6.91 -0.78
CA GLY A 572 -18.44 -7.34 -1.61
C GLY A 572 -17.10 -6.70 -1.24
N TRP A 573 -17.08 -5.76 -0.29
CA TRP A 573 -15.88 -5.01 0.06
C TRP A 573 -15.51 -5.18 1.53
N PRO A 574 -14.23 -5.04 1.90
CA PRO A 574 -13.10 -4.75 1.00
C PRO A 574 -12.68 -5.95 0.13
N VAL A 575 -11.94 -5.68 -0.94
CA VAL A 575 -11.37 -6.68 -1.86
C VAL A 575 -9.87 -6.80 -1.62
N ALA A 576 -9.43 -8.00 -1.28
CA ALA A 576 -8.04 -8.35 -0.98
C ALA A 576 -7.21 -8.41 -2.27
N THR A 577 -6.00 -7.92 -2.16
CA THR A 577 -4.94 -8.08 -3.15
C THR A 577 -3.77 -8.82 -2.51
N GLY A 578 -2.72 -9.13 -3.29
CA GLY A 578 -1.55 -9.83 -2.75
C GLY A 578 -0.58 -8.96 -1.93
N GLY A 579 -0.77 -7.64 -1.89
CA GLY A 579 0.17 -6.70 -1.27
C GLY A 579 -0.41 -5.29 -1.22
N PRO A 580 0.29 -4.32 -0.63
CA PRO A 580 -0.16 -2.93 -0.53
C PRO A 580 -0.76 -2.34 -1.80
N VAL A 581 -1.88 -1.64 -1.65
CA VAL A 581 -2.55 -0.91 -2.73
C VAL A 581 -2.22 0.58 -2.58
N LYS A 582 -1.11 1.00 -3.21
CA LYS A 582 -0.59 2.37 -3.16
C LYS A 582 -1.01 3.22 -4.37
N ALA A 583 -1.30 2.59 -5.50
CA ALA A 583 -1.77 3.29 -6.68
C ALA A 583 -3.15 3.92 -6.42
N ASP A 584 -3.39 5.12 -6.94
CA ASP A 584 -4.71 5.73 -6.84
C ASP A 584 -5.71 4.95 -7.71
N PRO A 585 -6.93 4.65 -7.22
CA PRO A 585 -8.00 4.09 -8.02
C PRO A 585 -8.42 5.03 -9.15
N VAL A 586 -8.68 4.45 -10.32
CA VAL A 586 -9.20 5.16 -11.49
C VAL A 586 -10.57 4.57 -11.86
N ILE A 587 -11.52 5.46 -12.15
CA ILE A 587 -12.90 5.08 -12.49
C ILE A 587 -13.07 5.16 -14.00
N ASP A 588 -13.63 4.09 -14.56
CA ASP A 588 -14.19 4.06 -15.90
C ASP A 588 -15.73 4.06 -15.77
N PRO A 589 -16.37 5.24 -15.89
CA PRO A 589 -17.81 5.37 -15.70
C PRO A 589 -18.62 4.66 -16.80
N ASP A 590 -18.10 4.61 -18.03
CA ASP A 590 -18.77 3.99 -19.17
C ASP A 590 -18.93 2.48 -18.96
N ASN A 591 -17.88 1.82 -18.47
CA ASN A 591 -17.89 0.39 -18.17
C ASN A 591 -18.27 0.07 -16.72
N LYS A 592 -18.46 1.11 -15.89
CA LYS A 592 -18.79 0.99 -14.46
C LYS A 592 -17.76 0.14 -13.73
N THR A 593 -16.48 0.44 -13.97
CA THR A 593 -15.37 -0.28 -13.33
C THR A 593 -14.45 0.63 -12.55
N LEU A 594 -13.88 0.07 -11.48
CA LEU A 594 -12.75 0.62 -10.75
C LEU A 594 -11.50 -0.13 -11.18
N VAL A 595 -10.44 0.59 -11.56
CA VAL A 595 -9.15 0.02 -11.93
C VAL A 595 -8.08 0.50 -10.96
N VAL A 596 -7.25 -0.42 -10.45
CA VAL A 596 -6.17 -0.08 -9.53
C VAL A 596 -5.02 -1.08 -9.60
N GLY A 597 -3.79 -0.60 -9.47
CA GLY A 597 -2.59 -1.44 -9.36
C GLY A 597 -2.26 -1.77 -7.90
N SER A 598 -1.71 -2.96 -7.67
CA SER A 598 -1.16 -3.36 -6.37
C SER A 598 0.34 -3.65 -6.49
N THR A 599 1.02 -3.55 -5.35
CA THR A 599 2.44 -3.94 -5.21
C THR A 599 2.65 -5.45 -5.35
N ASP A 600 1.59 -6.26 -5.38
CA ASP A 600 1.69 -7.68 -5.80
C ASP A 600 1.93 -7.86 -7.31
N GLY A 601 2.05 -6.75 -8.03
CA GLY A 601 2.32 -6.68 -9.46
C GLY A 601 1.09 -6.78 -10.33
N LYS A 602 -0.10 -6.94 -9.75
CA LYS A 602 -1.32 -7.13 -10.52
C LYS A 602 -2.10 -5.84 -10.69
N THR A 603 -2.82 -5.76 -11.81
CA THR A 603 -3.83 -4.73 -12.05
C THR A 603 -5.21 -5.34 -11.82
N TYR A 604 -5.99 -4.73 -10.94
CA TYR A 604 -7.34 -5.16 -10.59
C TYR A 604 -8.35 -4.30 -11.32
N VAL A 605 -9.37 -4.94 -11.91
CA VAL A 605 -10.56 -4.27 -12.45
C VAL A 605 -11.77 -4.89 -11.76
N LEU A 606 -12.53 -4.05 -11.07
CA LEU A 606 -13.69 -4.46 -10.28
C LEU A 606 -14.93 -3.80 -10.85
N TYR A 607 -15.99 -4.59 -11.06
CA TYR A 607 -17.27 -4.02 -11.43
C TYR A 607 -17.85 -3.26 -10.23
N ILE A 608 -18.18 -1.99 -10.47
CA ILE A 608 -18.78 -1.11 -9.47
C ILE A 608 -20.18 -0.68 -9.85
N GLY A 609 -20.76 -1.07 -10.99
CA GLY A 609 -22.15 -0.72 -11.34
C GLY A 609 -23.20 -1.30 -10.39
N GLY A 610 -24.48 -1.01 -10.67
CA GLY A 610 -25.61 -1.55 -9.91
C GLY A 610 -25.73 -3.07 -10.05
N PRO A 611 -26.40 -3.75 -9.09
CA PRO A 611 -26.62 -5.19 -9.11
C PRO A 611 -27.42 -5.69 -10.32
#